data_AF-A0A9E1IDW2-F1
#
_entry.id   AF-A0A9E1IDW2-F1
#
_cell.length_a   1.000
_cell.length_b   1.000
_cell.length_c   1.000
_cell.angle_alpha   90.00
_cell.angle_beta   90.00
_cell.angle_gamma   90.00
#
_symmetry.space_group_name_H-M   'P 1'
#
loop_
_entity.id
_entity.type
_entity.pdbx_description
1 polymer ?
#
loop_
_entity_poly.entity_id
_entity_poly.type
_entity_poly.pdbx_seq_one_letter_code
_entity_poly.pdbx_strand_id
1 'polypeptide(L)'
;MSAHEELAELVADVKAVLQDYRVRGALDLPAEGSWEPDEVSTVETMEQIQAELGDCQRCGLCGERNNIVFGGGDSQADLVVVGEAPGFQEDRQGEPFVGPAGEMLDKMLLHVLGLPRDRVY
;
A
#
# COMPACT_ATOMS: atom_id res chain seq x y z
N MET A 1 -0.01 -32.07 -25.36
CA MET A 1 -0.65 -30.75 -25.46
C MET A 1 -0.39 -30.25 -26.87
N SER A 2 -1.39 -29.67 -27.52
CA SER A 2 -1.19 -29.10 -28.86
C SER A 2 -0.50 -27.74 -28.72
N ALA A 3 0.28 -27.32 -29.73
CA ALA A 3 0.90 -25.99 -29.74
C ALA A 3 -0.13 -24.84 -29.58
N HIS A 4 -1.39 -25.08 -29.92
CA HIS A 4 -2.48 -24.13 -29.68
C HIS A 4 -2.87 -24.02 -28.20
N GLU A 5 -2.77 -25.09 -27.44
CA GLU A 5 -3.05 -25.08 -26.00
C GLU A 5 -1.94 -24.33 -25.25
N GLU A 6 -0.67 -24.59 -25.60
CA GLU A 6 0.49 -23.89 -25.03
C GLU A 6 0.46 -22.39 -25.33
N LEU A 7 0.13 -22.02 -26.58
CA LEU A 7 -0.02 -20.61 -26.96
C LEU A 7 -1.18 -19.94 -26.22
N ALA A 8 -2.29 -20.63 -26.02
CA ALA A 8 -3.45 -20.10 -25.31
C ALA A 8 -3.14 -19.86 -23.82
N GLU A 9 -2.40 -20.78 -23.19
CA GLU A 9 -1.92 -20.65 -21.82
C GLU A 9 -0.97 -19.45 -21.68
N LEU A 10 0.03 -19.34 -22.56
CA LEU A 10 0.96 -18.22 -22.56
C LEU A 10 0.25 -16.86 -22.72
N VAL A 11 -0.74 -16.78 -23.62
CA VAL A 11 -1.53 -15.55 -23.81
C VAL A 11 -2.36 -15.22 -22.56
N ALA A 12 -2.89 -16.22 -21.86
CA ALA A 12 -3.63 -16.02 -20.62
C ALA A 12 -2.72 -15.48 -19.51
N ASP A 13 -1.50 -16.02 -19.38
CA ASP A 13 -0.51 -15.59 -18.39
C ASP A 13 -0.07 -14.14 -18.65
N VAL A 14 0.25 -13.81 -19.89
CA VAL A 14 0.59 -12.42 -20.28
C VAL A 14 -0.55 -11.49 -19.94
N LYS A 15 -1.80 -11.85 -20.27
CA LYS A 15 -2.97 -11.04 -19.95
C LYS A 15 -3.13 -10.81 -18.45
N ALA A 16 -2.90 -11.83 -17.62
CA ALA A 16 -2.98 -11.70 -16.16
C ALA A 16 -1.95 -10.71 -15.62
N VAL A 17 -0.70 -10.80 -16.11
CA VAL A 17 0.39 -9.87 -15.75
C VAL A 17 0.06 -8.43 -16.17
N LEU A 18 -0.44 -8.23 -17.39
CA LEU A 18 -0.84 -6.91 -17.87
C LEU A 18 -1.98 -6.30 -17.05
N GLN A 19 -2.93 -7.13 -16.60
CA GLN A 19 -4.02 -6.69 -15.75
C GLN A 19 -3.53 -6.29 -14.35
N ASP A 20 -2.59 -7.05 -13.77
CA ASP A 20 -1.96 -6.71 -12.49
C ASP A 20 -1.19 -5.39 -12.56
N TYR A 21 -0.39 -5.16 -13.61
CA TYR A 21 0.31 -3.89 -13.83
C TYR A 21 -0.65 -2.70 -13.95
N ARG A 22 -1.74 -2.87 -14.69
CA ARG A 22 -2.78 -1.85 -14.80
C ARG A 22 -3.42 -1.54 -13.44
N VAL A 23 -3.67 -2.54 -12.60
CA VAL A 23 -4.23 -2.34 -11.25
C VAL A 23 -3.23 -1.62 -10.34
N ARG A 24 -1.93 -1.91 -10.48
CA ARG A 24 -0.84 -1.25 -9.73
C ARG A 24 -0.48 0.14 -10.23
N GLY A 25 -1.14 0.63 -11.28
CA GLY A 25 -0.90 1.95 -11.85
C GLY A 25 0.37 2.07 -12.69
N ALA A 26 0.97 0.94 -13.10
CA ALA A 26 2.03 0.96 -14.11
C ALA A 26 1.40 1.32 -15.46
N LEU A 27 1.63 2.56 -15.90
CA LEU A 27 1.05 3.13 -17.11
C LEU A 27 1.78 2.72 -18.39
N ASP A 28 3.03 2.24 -18.27
CA ASP A 28 3.88 1.86 -19.39
C ASP A 28 4.31 0.40 -19.31
N LEU A 29 4.26 -0.28 -20.46
CA LEU A 29 4.90 -1.57 -20.65
C LEU A 29 6.36 -1.35 -21.02
N PRO A 30 7.32 -2.06 -20.39
CA PRO A 30 8.73 -1.91 -20.73
C PRO A 30 8.91 -2.22 -22.21
N ALA A 31 9.41 -1.23 -22.96
CA ALA A 31 9.38 -1.26 -24.41
C ALA A 31 10.24 -2.38 -25.00
N GLU A 32 11.31 -2.82 -24.33
CA GLU A 32 12.21 -3.85 -24.86
C GLU A 32 12.93 -4.59 -23.72
N GLY A 33 12.73 -5.92 -23.64
CA GLY A 33 13.73 -6.95 -23.32
C GLY A 33 14.55 -6.95 -22.01
N SER A 34 14.69 -5.84 -21.29
CA SER A 34 15.36 -5.79 -20.00
C SER A 34 14.31 -5.64 -18.92
N TRP A 35 13.73 -6.78 -18.51
CA TRP A 35 13.21 -6.88 -17.16
C TRP A 35 14.44 -7.00 -16.25
N GLU A 36 14.98 -5.86 -15.87
CA GLU A 36 15.73 -5.79 -14.61
C GLU A 36 14.63 -5.56 -13.57
N PRO A 37 14.44 -6.47 -12.59
CA PRO A 37 13.65 -6.09 -11.42
C PRO A 37 14.27 -4.78 -10.92
N ASP A 38 13.45 -3.78 -10.62
CA ASP A 38 13.92 -2.56 -9.97
C ASP A 38 14.94 -2.98 -8.92
N GLU A 39 16.20 -2.48 -9.02
CA GLU A 39 17.19 -2.69 -7.97
C GLU A 39 16.44 -2.38 -6.68
N VAL A 40 16.25 -3.40 -5.83
CA VAL A 40 15.50 -3.24 -4.58
C VAL A 40 16.15 -2.07 -3.88
N SER A 41 15.45 -0.94 -3.95
CA SER A 41 15.93 0.37 -3.55
C SER A 41 16.50 0.22 -2.16
N THR A 42 17.69 0.78 -1.97
CA THR A 42 18.31 1.02 -0.67
C THR A 42 17.23 1.21 0.40
N VAL A 43 17.23 0.39 1.46
CA VAL A 43 16.19 0.38 2.53
C VAL A 43 15.59 1.77 2.72
N GLU A 44 14.41 1.99 2.15
CA GLU A 44 13.77 3.30 2.16
C GLU A 44 13.23 3.55 3.56
N THR A 45 13.61 4.68 4.14
CA THR A 45 13.05 5.15 5.40
C THR A 45 11.58 5.52 5.19
N MET A 46 10.76 5.42 6.24
CA MET A 46 9.34 5.79 6.17
C MET A 46 9.17 7.26 5.75
N GLU A 47 10.12 8.12 6.14
CA GLU A 47 10.17 9.52 5.72
C GLU A 47 10.42 9.67 4.21
N GLN A 48 11.29 8.85 3.61
CA GLN A 48 11.51 8.86 2.16
C GLN A 48 10.26 8.41 1.41
N ILE A 49 9.62 7.32 1.86
CA ILE A 49 8.39 6.82 1.25
C ILE A 49 7.27 7.87 1.36
N GLN A 50 7.14 8.53 2.52
CA GLN A 50 6.16 9.59 2.71
C GLN A 50 6.45 10.80 1.82
N ALA A 51 7.72 11.16 1.62
CA ALA A 51 8.12 12.25 0.74
C ALA A 51 7.86 11.93 -0.74
N GLU A 52 8.13 10.70 -1.18
CA GLU A 52 7.85 10.22 -2.54
C GLU A 52 6.36 10.17 -2.85
N LEU A 53 5.53 9.86 -1.84
CA LEU A 53 4.08 9.87 -1.98
C LEU A 53 3.55 11.27 -2.34
N GLY A 54 4.16 12.33 -1.80
CA GLY A 54 3.84 13.72 -2.12
C GLY A 54 2.33 14.02 -2.06
N ASP A 55 1.79 14.65 -3.10
CA ASP A 55 0.34 14.71 -3.35
C ASP A 55 -0.06 13.68 -4.41
N CYS A 56 -0.09 12.40 -4.03
CA CYS A 56 -0.32 11.30 -4.97
C CYS A 56 -1.64 11.45 -5.75
N GLN A 57 -1.56 11.60 -7.07
CA GLN A 57 -2.71 11.73 -7.98
C GLN A 57 -2.86 10.52 -8.92
N ARG A 58 -2.30 9.36 -8.55
CA ARG A 58 -2.24 8.17 -9.40
C ARG A 58 -3.59 7.45 -9.56
N CYS A 59 -4.59 7.73 -8.71
CA CYS A 59 -5.92 7.11 -8.78
C CYS A 59 -7.04 8.10 -8.43
N GLY A 60 -8.29 7.74 -8.74
CA GLY A 60 -9.46 8.61 -8.56
C GLY A 60 -9.76 9.04 -7.11
N LEU A 61 -9.18 8.38 -6.11
CA LEU A 61 -9.35 8.75 -4.69
C LEU A 61 -8.78 10.15 -4.39
N CYS A 62 -7.87 10.66 -5.21
CA CYS A 62 -7.31 12.00 -5.04
C CYS A 62 -8.31 13.13 -5.20
N GLY A 63 -9.44 12.88 -5.88
CA GLY A 63 -10.48 13.90 -6.06
C GLY A 63 -11.42 14.06 -4.87
N GLU A 64 -11.49 13.07 -3.98
CA GLU A 64 -12.49 13.01 -2.89
C GLU A 64 -11.88 13.15 -1.49
N ARG A 65 -10.60 12.81 -1.32
CA ARG A 65 -9.90 12.91 -0.02
C ARG A 65 -9.59 14.37 0.35
N ASN A 66 -9.50 14.64 1.65
CA ASN A 66 -8.93 15.89 2.18
C ASN A 66 -7.43 15.74 2.45
N ASN A 67 -7.01 14.60 3.02
CA ASN A 67 -5.62 14.34 3.35
C ASN A 67 -5.21 12.94 2.92
N ILE A 68 -3.92 12.76 2.65
CA ILE A 68 -3.33 11.44 2.55
C ILE A 68 -3.04 10.97 3.99
N VAL A 69 -3.60 9.83 4.37
CA VAL A 69 -3.32 9.18 5.66
C VAL A 69 -2.30 8.08 5.41
N PHE A 70 -1.04 8.36 5.73
CA PHE A 70 0.08 7.47 5.40
C PHE A 70 0.17 6.26 6.34
N GLY A 71 0.44 6.53 7.60
CA GLY A 71 0.78 5.55 8.64
C GLY A 71 1.45 6.30 9.79
N GLY A 72 1.61 5.66 10.94
CA GLY A 72 2.20 6.30 12.10
C GLY A 72 2.53 5.29 13.20
N GLY A 73 3.34 5.73 14.16
CA GLY A 73 3.88 4.86 15.20
C GLY A 73 5.38 4.60 15.00
N ASP A 74 5.86 3.47 15.50
CA ASP A 74 7.29 3.13 15.47
C ASP A 74 7.64 2.46 14.13
N SER A 75 8.47 3.13 13.32
CA SER A 75 8.93 2.62 12.01
C SER A 75 9.83 1.38 12.13
N GLN A 76 10.23 1.00 13.34
CA GLN A 76 10.97 -0.22 13.66
C GLN A 76 10.15 -1.19 14.52
N ALA A 77 8.81 -1.04 14.57
CA ALA A 77 7.94 -1.92 15.33
C ALA A 77 8.00 -3.38 14.84
N ASP A 78 7.96 -4.32 15.78
CA ASP A 78 7.81 -5.76 15.49
C ASP A 78 6.38 -6.13 15.02
N LEU A 79 5.40 -5.25 15.29
CA LEU A 79 3.99 -5.43 14.96
C LEU A 79 3.47 -4.28 14.10
N VAL A 80 2.93 -4.65 12.94
CA VAL A 80 2.25 -3.74 12.00
C VAL A 80 0.75 -4.04 11.98
N VAL A 81 -0.08 -3.02 12.09
CA VAL A 81 -1.55 -3.11 12.01
C VAL A 81 -2.04 -2.40 10.76
N VAL A 82 -2.49 -3.19 9.78
CA VAL A 82 -3.02 -2.68 8.52
C VAL A 82 -4.54 -2.72 8.52
N GLY A 83 -5.17 -1.55 8.37
CA GLY A 83 -6.61 -1.40 8.19
C GLY A 83 -7.04 -1.48 6.73
N GLU A 84 -8.29 -1.12 6.44
CA GLU A 84 -8.81 -1.07 5.06
C GLU A 84 -8.47 0.26 4.38
N ALA A 85 -9.21 1.32 4.70
CA ALA A 85 -9.06 2.66 4.13
C ALA A 85 -9.35 3.71 5.21
N PRO A 86 -8.84 4.95 5.05
CA PRO A 86 -9.13 6.05 5.98
C PRO A 86 -10.64 6.34 6.03
N GLY A 87 -11.17 6.44 7.25
CA GLY A 87 -12.53 6.93 7.48
C GLY A 87 -12.59 8.46 7.47
N PHE A 88 -13.77 9.00 7.76
CA PHE A 88 -14.00 10.46 7.77
C PHE A 88 -13.10 11.21 8.76
N GLN A 89 -12.86 10.65 9.96
CA GLN A 89 -12.06 11.33 10.98
C GLN A 89 -10.57 11.27 10.65
N GLU A 90 -10.13 10.13 10.11
CA GLU A 90 -8.76 9.91 9.63
C GLU A 90 -8.46 10.85 8.46
N ASP A 91 -9.31 10.86 7.42
CA ASP A 91 -9.15 11.75 6.26
C ASP A 91 -9.16 13.23 6.66
N ARG A 92 -9.98 13.63 7.65
CA ARG A 92 -9.99 15.02 8.13
C ARG A 92 -8.72 15.41 8.87
N GLN A 93 -8.09 14.47 9.58
CA GLN A 93 -6.94 14.74 10.46
C GLN A 93 -5.59 14.40 9.82
N GLY A 94 -5.57 13.57 8.77
CA GLY A 94 -4.32 13.05 8.20
C GLY A 94 -3.68 11.94 9.03
N GLU A 95 -4.37 11.42 10.05
CA GLU A 95 -3.83 10.47 11.02
C GLU A 95 -4.61 9.14 11.00
N PRO A 96 -3.92 7.98 11.08
CA PRO A 96 -4.58 6.68 11.00
C PRO A 96 -5.21 6.30 12.34
N PHE A 97 -6.37 5.63 12.29
CA PHE A 97 -7.06 5.08 13.48
C PHE A 97 -7.35 6.13 14.58
N VAL A 98 -7.85 7.30 14.20
CA VAL A 98 -8.27 8.35 15.15
C VAL A 98 -9.78 8.32 15.46
N GLY A 99 -10.54 7.49 14.75
CA GLY A 99 -11.97 7.28 15.00
C GLY A 99 -12.31 6.27 16.10
N PRO A 100 -13.60 5.97 16.30
CA PRO A 100 -14.06 5.02 17.33
C PRO A 100 -13.47 3.62 17.20
N ALA A 101 -13.20 3.17 15.97
CA ALA A 101 -12.53 1.90 15.71
C ALA A 101 -11.06 1.93 16.19
N GLY A 102 -10.39 3.07 16.03
CA GLY A 102 -9.04 3.31 16.53
C GLY A 102 -8.96 3.32 18.06
N GLU A 103 -9.91 3.97 18.73
CA GLU A 103 -10.00 3.91 20.19
C GLU A 103 -10.18 2.48 20.72
N MET A 104 -10.90 1.65 19.96
CA MET A 104 -11.06 0.23 20.30
C MET A 104 -9.77 -0.56 20.06
N LEU A 105 -9.07 -0.27 18.96
CA LEU A 105 -7.75 -0.84 18.67
C LEU A 105 -6.77 -0.51 19.80
N ASP A 106 -6.68 0.75 20.23
CA ASP A 106 -5.80 1.17 21.32
C ASP A 106 -6.05 0.40 22.61
N LYS A 107 -7.32 0.20 22.96
CA LYS A 107 -7.72 -0.61 24.13
C LYS A 107 -7.28 -2.07 23.98
N MET A 108 -7.40 -2.66 22.79
CA MET A 108 -6.95 -4.04 22.56
C MET A 108 -5.44 -4.16 22.64
N LEU A 109 -4.70 -3.28 21.96
CA LEU A 109 -3.24 -3.26 22.00
C LEU A 109 -2.75 -3.14 23.44
N LEU A 110 -3.29 -2.18 24.20
CA LEU A 110 -2.85 -1.92 25.56
C LEU A 110 -3.27 -3.01 26.54
N HIS A 111 -4.54 -3.43 26.52
CA HIS A 111 -5.09 -4.31 27.57
C HIS A 111 -4.95 -5.80 27.28
N VAL A 112 -4.81 -6.20 26.01
CA VAL A 112 -4.67 -7.62 25.62
C VAL A 112 -3.21 -7.95 25.30
N LEU A 113 -2.54 -7.09 24.53
CA LEU A 113 -1.16 -7.35 24.10
C LEU A 113 -0.11 -6.67 24.99
N GLY A 114 -0.51 -5.72 25.84
CA GLY A 114 0.43 -4.95 26.66
C GLY A 114 1.30 -3.99 25.83
N LEU A 115 0.86 -3.65 24.61
CA LEU A 115 1.58 -2.77 23.70
C LEU A 115 0.86 -1.42 23.60
N PRO A 116 1.52 -0.30 23.92
CA PRO A 116 0.97 1.02 23.64
C PRO A 116 1.00 1.33 22.14
N ARG A 117 0.14 2.26 21.70
CA ARG A 117 -0.04 2.58 20.26
C ARG A 117 1.23 3.11 19.59
N ASP A 118 2.12 3.75 20.34
CA ASP A 118 3.40 4.30 19.86
C ASP A 118 4.49 3.23 19.67
N ARG A 119 4.23 1.97 20.03
CA ARG A 119 5.15 0.83 19.84
C ARG A 119 4.76 -0.10 18.70
N VAL A 120 3.68 0.23 17.99
CA VAL A 120 3.22 -0.49 16.80
C VAL A 120 3.27 0.46 15.60
N TYR A 121 3.17 -0.09 14.39
CA TYR A 121 2.91 0.67 13.19
C TYR A 121 1.47 0.40 12.71
#